data_AF-A0A0A0LPK3-F1
#
_entry.id   AF-A0A0A0LPK3-F1
#
_cell.length_a   1.000
_cell.length_b   1.000
_cell.length_c   1.000
_cell.angle_alpha   90.00
_cell.angle_beta   90.00
_cell.angle_gamma   90.00
#
_symmetry.space_group_name_H-M   'P 1'
#
loop_
_entity.id
_entity.type
_entity.pdbx_description
1 polymer ?
#
loop_
_entity_poly.entity_id
_entity_poly.type
_entity_poly.pdbx_seq_one_letter_code
_entity_poly.pdbx_strand_id
1 'polypeptide(L)'
;MASESKTERKPKILCLHGFRTSGAILRKQVQRWPTSVLHQFHLHFIDDSIPSKGKSDVEGIYDPPYFEWFGTSEDPTNYENLESSIEFIESYMLEHGPFDGLLGFSQVTKR
;
A
#
# COMPACT_ATOMS: atom_id res chain seq x y z
N MET A 1 -35.92 -9.03 25.45
CA MET A 1 -35.09 -8.03 24.74
C MET A 1 -33.89 -8.77 24.19
N ALA A 2 -33.84 -9.01 22.87
CA ALA A 2 -32.72 -9.68 22.25
C ALA A 2 -31.55 -8.70 22.17
N SER A 3 -30.39 -9.07 22.72
CA SER A 3 -29.16 -8.32 22.52
C SER A 3 -28.79 -8.41 21.04
N GLU A 4 -28.81 -7.28 20.33
CA GLU A 4 -28.18 -7.18 19.03
C GLU A 4 -26.69 -7.53 19.21
N SER A 5 -26.28 -8.69 18.69
CA SER A 5 -24.87 -8.98 18.53
C SER A 5 -24.33 -7.97 17.53
N LYS A 6 -23.62 -6.93 18.01
CA LYS A 6 -22.77 -6.11 17.15
C LYS A 6 -21.80 -7.07 16.48
N THR A 7 -22.03 -7.39 15.22
CA THR A 7 -21.03 -8.03 14.39
C THR A 7 -19.85 -7.05 14.33
N GLU A 8 -18.76 -7.37 15.03
CA GLU A 8 -17.57 -6.53 15.00
C GLU A 8 -17.10 -6.43 13.54
N ARG A 9 -17.09 -5.21 13.00
CA ARG A 9 -16.63 -4.97 11.65
C ARG A 9 -15.12 -5.26 11.57
N LYS A 10 -14.69 -5.96 10.54
CA LYS A 10 -13.27 -6.23 10.30
C LYS A 10 -12.52 -4.90 10.09
N PRO A 11 -11.36 -4.70 10.74
CA PRO A 11 -10.55 -3.50 10.51
C PRO A 11 -10.14 -3.38 9.03
N LYS A 12 -10.30 -2.18 8.48
CA LYS A 12 -9.95 -1.85 7.11
C LYS A 12 -8.54 -1.27 7.07
N ILE A 13 -7.62 -1.94 6.39
CA ILE A 13 -6.20 -1.55 6.35
C ILE A 13 -5.83 -1.13 4.94
N LEU A 14 -5.33 0.09 4.78
CA LEU A 14 -4.74 0.55 3.52
C LEU A 14 -3.30 0.01 3.42
N CYS A 15 -3.00 -0.68 2.33
CA CYS A 15 -1.75 -1.39 2.11
C CYS A 15 -0.94 -0.69 1.01
N LEU A 16 0.25 -0.21 1.36
CA LEU A 16 1.12 0.61 0.53
C LEU A 16 2.40 -0.16 0.18
N HIS A 17 2.63 -0.39 -1.13
CA HIS A 17 3.74 -1.19 -1.62
C HIS A 17 5.10 -0.51 -1.45
N GLY A 18 6.19 -1.25 -1.66
CA GLY A 18 7.55 -0.70 -1.58
C GLY A 18 8.05 -0.13 -2.90
N PHE A 19 9.28 0.40 -2.86
CA PHE A 19 9.98 0.95 -4.03
C PHE A 19 10.01 -0.05 -5.19
N ARG A 20 9.59 0.39 -6.38
CA ARG A 20 9.57 -0.42 -7.62
C ARG A 20 8.85 -1.75 -7.45
N THR A 21 7.73 -1.73 -6.75
CA THR A 21 6.81 -2.89 -6.63
C THR A 21 5.39 -2.42 -6.93
N SER A 22 4.39 -3.22 -6.59
CA SER A 22 2.97 -2.86 -6.77
C SER A 22 2.14 -3.41 -5.60
N GLY A 23 0.94 -2.88 -5.41
CA GLY A 23 -0.07 -3.38 -4.50
C GLY A 23 -0.42 -4.83 -4.80
N ALA A 24 -0.38 -5.26 -6.07
CA ALA A 24 -0.55 -6.66 -6.44
C ALA A 24 0.59 -7.55 -5.92
N ILE A 25 1.83 -7.07 -5.99
CA ILE A 25 3.01 -7.77 -5.45
C ILE A 25 2.94 -7.83 -3.91
N LEU A 26 2.63 -6.70 -3.25
CA LEU A 26 2.45 -6.67 -1.80
C LEU A 26 1.31 -7.63 -1.36
N ARG A 27 0.23 -7.72 -2.13
CA ARG A 27 -0.85 -8.68 -1.88
C ARG A 27 -0.34 -10.12 -1.92
N LYS A 28 0.44 -10.50 -2.94
CA LYS A 28 1.06 -11.85 -3.04
C LYS A 28 1.97 -12.12 -1.83
N GLN A 29 2.71 -11.12 -1.37
CA GLN A 29 3.59 -11.25 -0.19
C GLN A 29 2.78 -11.45 1.11
N VAL A 30 1.71 -10.67 1.31
CA VAL A 30 0.83 -10.77 2.49
C VAL A 30 0.03 -12.08 2.48
N GLN A 31 -0.34 -12.61 1.30
CA GLN A 31 -1.03 -13.89 1.15
C GLN A 31 -0.26 -15.11 1.68
N ARG A 32 1.00 -14.95 2.09
CA ARG A 32 1.78 -16.01 2.76
C ARG A 32 1.33 -16.24 4.21
N TRP A 33 0.57 -15.32 4.80
CA TRP A 33 0.00 -15.52 6.14
C TRP A 33 -1.15 -16.53 6.13
N PRO A 34 -1.43 -17.20 7.27
CA PRO A 34 -2.56 -18.09 7.39
C PRO A 34 -3.88 -17.38 7.05
N THR A 35 -4.80 -18.09 6.41
CA THR A 35 -6.13 -17.57 6.06
C THR A 35 -6.92 -17.09 7.29
N SER A 36 -6.72 -17.73 8.45
CA SER A 36 -7.31 -17.31 9.72
C SER A 36 -6.85 -15.92 10.18
N VAL A 37 -5.65 -15.48 9.79
CA VAL A 37 -5.16 -14.12 10.03
C VAL A 37 -5.75 -13.18 9.00
N LEU A 38 -5.64 -13.52 7.71
CA LEU A 38 -6.12 -12.67 6.61
C LEU A 38 -7.62 -12.37 6.70
N HIS A 39 -8.43 -13.35 7.12
CA HIS A 39 -9.87 -13.17 7.26
C HIS A 39 -10.27 -12.22 8.39
N GLN A 40 -9.35 -11.77 9.25
CA GLN A 40 -9.67 -10.79 10.29
C GLN A 40 -9.67 -9.35 9.76
N PHE A 41 -9.13 -9.10 8.56
CA PHE A 41 -8.94 -7.75 8.03
C PHE A 41 -9.63 -7.57 6.67
N HIS A 42 -9.94 -6.31 6.34
CA HIS A 42 -10.22 -5.86 4.98
C HIS A 42 -8.99 -5.12 4.45
N LEU A 43 -8.17 -5.81 3.65
CA LEU A 43 -6.92 -5.26 3.11
C LEU A 43 -7.16 -4.60 1.75
N HIS A 44 -6.87 -3.30 1.65
CA HIS A 44 -6.96 -2.52 0.42
C HIS A 44 -5.56 -2.22 -0.11
N PHE A 45 -5.14 -2.91 -1.16
CA PHE A 45 -3.86 -2.68 -1.82
C PHE A 45 -4.05 -1.67 -2.94
N ILE A 46 -3.27 -0.60 -2.93
CA ILE A 46 -3.27 0.43 -3.97
C ILE A 46 -1.90 0.53 -4.61
N ASP A 47 -1.90 1.08 -5.83
CA ASP A 47 -0.72 1.44 -6.58
C ASP A 47 -0.64 2.96 -6.66
N ASP A 48 0.58 3.48 -6.77
CA ASP A 48 0.75 4.86 -7.22
C ASP A 48 0.38 4.98 -8.71
N SER A 49 -0.03 6.17 -9.12
CA SER A 49 -0.22 6.58 -10.50
C SER A 49 1.07 6.63 -11.33
N ILE A 50 2.24 6.65 -10.68
CA ILE A 50 3.54 6.86 -11.33
C ILE A 50 4.30 5.53 -11.53
N PRO A 51 4.45 5.05 -12.79
CA PRO A 51 5.26 3.88 -13.07
C PRO A 51 6.74 4.09 -12.69
N SER A 52 7.40 3.03 -12.24
CA SER A 52 8.83 3.08 -11.94
C SER A 52 9.63 3.42 -13.18
N LYS A 53 10.60 4.34 -13.05
CA LYS A 53 11.48 4.74 -14.16
C LYS A 53 12.65 3.77 -14.40
N GLY A 54 12.95 2.90 -13.43
CA GLY A 54 14.11 2.01 -13.48
C GLY A 54 13.80 0.56 -13.16
N LYS A 55 14.85 -0.26 -13.22
CA LYS A 55 14.77 -1.70 -12.96
C LYS A 55 14.25 -2.00 -11.57
N SER A 56 13.34 -2.96 -11.45
CA SER A 56 12.91 -3.50 -10.16
C SER A 56 13.79 -4.68 -9.74
N ASP A 57 14.15 -4.74 -8.46
CA ASP A 57 14.88 -5.87 -7.87
C ASP A 57 14.03 -7.15 -7.82
N VAL A 58 12.72 -7.04 -8.05
CA VAL A 58 11.81 -8.17 -8.07
C VAL A 58 11.47 -8.68 -9.48
N GLU A 59 12.10 -8.10 -10.52
CA GLU A 59 12.01 -8.61 -11.89
C GLU A 59 12.45 -10.08 -11.99
N GLY A 60 11.69 -10.87 -12.75
CA GLY A 60 11.89 -12.32 -12.87
C GLY A 60 11.34 -13.14 -11.71
N ILE A 61 10.93 -12.49 -10.61
CA ILE A 61 10.19 -13.12 -9.50
C ILE A 61 8.71 -12.74 -9.57
N TYR A 62 8.41 -11.47 -9.84
CA TYR A 62 7.05 -10.97 -10.05
C TYR A 62 6.94 -10.19 -11.35
N ASP A 63 5.79 -10.31 -12.02
CA ASP A 63 5.50 -9.58 -13.25
C ASP A 63 5.25 -8.08 -13.00
N PRO A 64 5.57 -7.20 -13.97
CA PRO A 64 5.18 -5.78 -13.96
C PRO A 64 3.66 -5.60 -14.01
N PRO A 65 3.12 -4.39 -13.78
CA PRO A 65 3.81 -3.11 -13.59
C PRO A 65 4.45 -2.93 -12.21
N TYR A 66 5.44 -2.05 -12.15
CA TYR A 66 6.08 -1.58 -10.93
C TYR A 66 5.93 -0.07 -10.81
N PHE A 67 5.84 0.42 -9.58
CA PHE A 67 5.56 1.81 -9.25
C PHE A 67 6.51 2.28 -8.14
N GLU A 68 6.68 3.60 -8.05
CA GLU A 68 7.46 4.26 -7.00
C GLU A 68 6.60 5.36 -6.41
N TRP A 69 6.55 5.47 -5.07
CA TRP A 69 5.82 6.55 -4.40
C TRP A 69 6.53 7.90 -4.49
N PHE A 70 7.83 7.87 -4.75
CA PHE A 70 8.63 9.06 -4.99
C PHE A 70 9.96 8.66 -5.61
N GLY A 71 10.47 9.50 -6.50
CA GLY A 71 11.78 9.32 -7.12
C GLY A 71 12.90 9.87 -6.25
N THR A 72 14.12 9.39 -6.47
CA THR A 72 15.33 10.04 -5.99
C THR A 72 15.72 11.17 -6.94
N SER A 73 15.91 12.38 -6.44
CA SER A 73 16.47 13.48 -7.23
C SER A 73 18.00 13.55 -7.08
N GLU A 74 18.66 14.34 -7.93
CA GLU A 74 20.10 14.62 -7.77
C GLU A 74 20.42 15.36 -6.46
N ASP A 75 19.42 16.05 -5.90
CA ASP A 75 19.50 16.64 -4.57
C ASP A 75 19.06 15.60 -3.52
N PRO A 76 19.95 15.15 -2.63
CA PRO A 76 19.63 14.17 -1.60
C PRO A 76 18.61 14.68 -0.56
N THR A 77 18.29 15.99 -0.57
CA THR A 77 17.27 16.60 0.28
C THR A 77 15.89 16.67 -0.38
N ASN A 78 15.77 16.25 -1.65
CA ASN A 78 14.53 16.38 -2.41
C ASN A 78 14.09 15.04 -3.03
N TYR A 79 12.80 14.74 -2.88
CA TYR A 79 12.16 13.57 -3.46
C TYR A 79 11.19 14.02 -4.56
N GLU A 80 11.38 13.50 -5.77
CA GLU A 80 10.45 13.77 -6.86
C GLU A 80 9.10 13.12 -6.56
N ASN A 81 8.00 13.88 -6.74
CA ASN A 81 6.61 13.43 -6.61
C ASN A 81 6.13 13.02 -5.22
N LEU A 82 6.93 13.19 -4.16
CA LEU A 82 6.52 12.83 -2.80
C LEU A 82 5.20 13.49 -2.38
N GLU A 83 5.08 14.81 -2.57
CA GLU A 83 3.87 15.56 -2.20
C GLU A 83 2.66 15.07 -2.99
N SER A 84 2.80 14.87 -4.31
CA SER A 84 1.70 14.37 -5.14
C SER A 84 1.22 12.98 -4.72
N SER A 85 2.13 12.10 -4.30
CA SER A 85 1.79 10.77 -3.80
C SER A 85 1.15 10.82 -2.42
N ILE A 86 1.55 11.75 -1.55
CA ILE A 86 0.85 12.02 -0.28
C ILE A 86 -0.57 12.51 -0.55
N GLU A 87 -0.74 13.53 -1.41
CA GLU A 87 -2.06 14.07 -1.78
C GLU A 87 -2.98 12.99 -2.37
N PHE A 88 -2.42 12.10 -3.21
CA PHE A 88 -3.16 10.96 -3.75
C PHE A 88 -3.61 10.00 -2.66
N ILE A 89 -2.72 9.60 -1.74
CA ILE A 89 -3.06 8.71 -0.63
C ILE A 89 -4.13 9.35 0.27
N GLU A 90 -3.97 10.63 0.62
CA GLU A 90 -4.95 11.37 1.43
C GLU A 90 -6.31 11.42 0.76
N SER A 91 -6.36 11.76 -0.53
CA SER A 91 -7.59 11.78 -1.31
C SER A 91 -8.26 10.41 -1.36
N TYR A 92 -7.47 9.35 -1.58
CA TYR A 92 -7.96 7.96 -1.56
C TYR A 92 -8.51 7.57 -0.19
N MET A 93 -7.85 8.00 0.89
CA MET A 93 -8.30 7.76 2.27
C MET A 93 -9.62 8.46 2.58
N LEU A 94 -9.82 9.67 2.06
CA LEU A 94 -11.07 10.42 2.21
C LEU A 94 -12.22 9.80 1.40
N GLU A 95 -11.96 9.37 0.16
CA GLU A 95 -12.98 8.79 -0.73
C GLU A 95 -13.40 7.38 -0.31
N HIS A 96 -12.44 6.54 0.05
CA HIS A 96 -12.69 5.11 0.32
C HIS A 96 -12.62 4.75 1.80
N GLY A 97 -12.40 5.71 2.69
CA GLY A 97 -12.36 5.49 4.13
C GLY A 97 -13.73 5.18 4.77
N PRO A 98 -13.79 5.13 6.12
CA PRO A 98 -12.65 5.25 7.02
C PRO A 98 -11.74 4.02 6.96
N PHE A 99 -10.43 4.25 7.07
CA PHE A 99 -9.43 3.20 7.29
C PHE A 99 -9.07 3.15 8.78
N ASP A 100 -8.87 1.94 9.30
CA ASP A 100 -8.53 1.69 10.70
C ASP A 100 -7.02 1.56 10.93
N GLY A 101 -6.24 1.47 9.84
CA GLY A 101 -4.79 1.38 9.92
C GLY A 101 -4.11 1.39 8.55
N LEU A 102 -2.79 1.52 8.59
CA LEU A 102 -1.91 1.47 7.44
C LEU A 102 -0.96 0.27 7.57
N LEU A 103 -0.70 -0.40 6.46
CA LEU A 103 0.37 -1.39 6.31
C LEU A 103 1.28 -0.91 5.18
N GLY A 104 2.51 -0.54 5.51
CA GLY A 104 3.50 -0.05 4.55
C GLY A 104 4.77 -0.89 4.55
N PHE A 105 5.43 -1.01 3.40
CA PHE A 105 6.71 -1.70 3.27
C PHE A 105 7.79 -0.81 2.64
N SER A 106 8.97 -0.74 3.27
CA SER A 106 10.19 -0.14 2.75
C SER A 106 10.10 1.37 2.44
N GLN A 107 9.73 1.77 1.21
CA GLN A 107 9.81 3.16 0.76
C GLN A 107 8.91 4.08 1.58
N VAL A 108 7.67 3.64 1.80
CA VAL A 108 6.63 4.40 2.50
C VAL A 108 6.84 4.49 4.01
N THR A 109 7.89 3.84 4.55
CA THR A 109 8.25 3.93 5.98
C THR A 109 9.43 4.86 6.23
N LYS A 110 9.99 5.48 5.19
CA LYS A 110 11.09 6.45 5.30
C LYS A 110 10.60 7.74 5.96
N ARG A 111 11.45 8.33 6.79
CA ARG A 111 11.23 9.64 7.45
C ARG A 111 12.02 10.71 6.72
#